data_AF-A0AAN8HX73-F1
#
_entry.id   AF-A0AAN8HX73-F1
#
_cell.length_a   1.000
_cell.length_b   1.000
_cell.length_c   1.000
_cell.angle_alpha   90.00
_cell.angle_beta   90.00
_cell.angle_gamma   90.00
#
_symmetry.space_group_name_H-M   'P 1'
#
loop_
_entity.id
_entity.type
_entity.pdbx_description
1 polymer ?
#
loop_
_entity_poly.entity_id
_entity_poly.type
_entity_poly.pdbx_seq_one_letter_code
_entity_poly.pdbx_strand_id
1 'polypeptide(L)'
;MSSENMRTCFQIVNAYLYLSATDFLQNYAESLCRAFCALLKDITDEGQVQVLKVVEIALKVSPILGAHMFQPLLPAVFRGIVDGERYPVVMSTYLGIMGRVLLQNSSFFSSLLTQMASDRSQKMDELFGSVIEMWVDRMDNITQPERRKLSSLALLSLLPSDNR
;
A
#
# COMPACT_ATOMS: atom_id res chain seq x y z
N MET A 1 19.70 -16.22 4.66
CA MET A 1 19.89 -14.77 4.38
C MET A 1 19.89 -14.06 5.72
N SER A 2 20.98 -13.39 6.12
CA SER A 2 20.97 -12.59 7.36
C SER A 2 20.07 -11.36 7.17
N SER A 3 19.47 -10.88 8.27
CA SER A 3 18.62 -9.67 8.26
C SER A 3 19.38 -8.42 7.78
N GLU A 4 20.70 -8.40 7.97
CA GLU A 4 21.60 -7.33 7.53
C GLU A 4 21.73 -7.27 6.01
N ASN A 5 21.97 -8.40 5.35
CA ASN A 5 22.08 -8.45 3.89
C ASN A 5 20.77 -7.97 3.22
N MET A 6 19.62 -8.35 3.79
CA MET A 6 18.31 -7.91 3.30
C MET A 6 18.13 -6.39 3.45
N ARG A 7 18.55 -5.81 4.58
CA ARG A 7 18.51 -4.36 4.79
C ARG A 7 19.34 -3.63 3.75
N THR A 8 20.56 -4.10 3.48
CA THR A 8 21.42 -3.52 2.44
C THR A 8 20.79 -3.63 1.06
N CYS A 9 20.17 -4.77 0.72
CA CYS A 9 19.43 -4.92 -0.54
C CYS A 9 18.32 -3.87 -0.68
N PHE A 10 17.51 -3.64 0.37
CA PHE A 10 16.46 -2.63 0.32
C PHE A 10 17.01 -1.21 0.19
N GLN A 11 18.14 -0.89 0.82
CA GLN A 11 18.82 0.39 0.64
C GLN A 11 19.28 0.62 -0.79
N ILE A 12 19.85 -0.42 -1.43
CA ILE A 12 20.27 -0.37 -2.84
C ILE A 12 19.05 -0.14 -3.74
N VAL A 13 17.98 -0.91 -3.55
CA VAL A 13 16.73 -0.75 -4.31
C VAL A 13 16.17 0.66 -4.15
N ASN A 14 16.12 1.18 -2.92
CA ASN A 14 15.64 2.53 -2.66
C ASN A 14 16.50 3.60 -3.35
N ALA A 15 17.82 3.45 -3.35
CA ALA A 15 18.71 4.37 -4.06
C ALA A 15 18.39 4.43 -5.55
N TYR A 16 18.16 3.28 -6.20
CA TYR A 16 17.76 3.25 -7.61
C TYR A 16 16.36 3.83 -7.84
N LEU A 17 15.40 3.57 -6.96
CA LEU A 17 14.07 4.17 -7.02
C LEU A 17 14.12 5.70 -6.94
N TYR A 18 15.02 6.26 -6.11
CA TYR A 18 15.19 7.72 -6.02
C TYR A 18 15.95 8.33 -7.20
N LEU A 19 16.93 7.61 -7.76
CA LEU A 19 17.80 8.13 -8.83
C LEU A 19 17.19 8.00 -10.23
N SER A 20 16.56 6.87 -10.54
CA SER A 20 15.87 6.66 -11.82
C SER A 20 14.69 5.71 -11.64
N ALA A 21 13.60 6.23 -11.07
CA ALA A 21 12.39 5.46 -10.78
C ALA A 21 11.84 4.74 -12.02
N THR A 22 11.68 5.46 -13.14
CA THR A 22 11.05 4.91 -14.35
C THR A 22 11.87 3.77 -14.94
N ASP A 23 13.16 3.99 -15.19
CA ASP A 23 14.03 2.96 -15.77
C ASP A 23 14.14 1.76 -14.83
N PHE A 24 14.32 2.01 -13.53
CA PHE A 24 14.44 0.91 -12.56
C PHE A 24 13.14 0.09 -12.50
N LEU A 25 11.98 0.75 -12.41
CA LEU A 25 10.71 0.06 -12.30
C LEU A 25 10.39 -0.76 -13.55
N GLN A 26 10.61 -0.19 -14.75
CA GLN A 26 10.35 -0.89 -16.01
C GLN A 26 11.23 -2.13 -16.22
N ASN A 27 12.49 -2.09 -15.75
CA ASN A 27 13.44 -3.18 -15.98
C ASN A 27 13.46 -4.23 -14.86
N TYR A 28 13.15 -3.84 -13.61
CA TYR A 28 13.39 -4.70 -12.44
C TYR A 28 12.19 -4.88 -11.50
N ALA A 29 11.11 -4.09 -11.61
CA ALA A 29 10.02 -4.18 -10.63
C ALA A 29 9.25 -5.50 -10.70
N GLU A 30 9.14 -6.13 -11.88
CA GLU A 30 8.42 -7.39 -12.02
C GLU A 30 9.10 -8.52 -11.23
N SER A 31 10.42 -8.67 -11.38
CA SER A 31 11.20 -9.67 -10.64
C SER A 31 11.24 -9.35 -9.15
N LEU A 32 11.35 -8.06 -8.79
CA LEU A 32 11.30 -7.60 -7.42
C LEU A 32 9.94 -7.88 -6.76
N CYS A 33 8.83 -7.61 -7.45
CA CYS A 33 7.49 -7.87 -6.97
C CYS A 33 7.27 -9.37 -6.73
N ARG A 34 7.74 -10.24 -7.63
CA ARG A 34 7.70 -11.69 -7.41
C ARG A 34 8.48 -12.11 -6.15
N ALA A 35 9.68 -11.57 -5.97
CA ALA A 35 10.49 -11.85 -4.79
C ALA A 35 9.79 -11.38 -3.50
N PHE A 36 9.17 -10.19 -3.53
CA PHE A 36 8.38 -9.66 -2.41
C PHE A 36 7.16 -10.53 -2.11
N CYS A 37 6.40 -10.95 -3.11
CA CYS A 37 5.27 -11.87 -2.94
C CYS A 37 5.68 -13.19 -2.29
N ALA A 38 6.85 -13.73 -2.65
CA ALA A 38 7.38 -14.93 -2.03
C ALA A 38 7.81 -14.68 -0.58
N LEU A 39 8.52 -13.57 -0.34
CA LEU A 39 9.06 -13.22 0.97
C LEU A 39 7.96 -12.94 2.01
N LEU A 40 6.87 -12.29 1.61
CA LEU A 40 5.76 -11.94 2.51
C LEU A 40 5.00 -13.15 3.08
N LYS A 41 5.24 -14.36 2.56
CA LYS A 41 4.59 -15.58 3.07
C LYS A 41 5.21 -16.08 4.38
N ASP A 42 6.50 -15.84 4.58
CA ASP A 42 7.31 -16.47 5.65
C ASP A 42 8.21 -15.45 6.37
N ILE A 43 7.73 -14.22 6.59
CA ILE A 43 8.51 -13.16 7.27
C ILE A 43 7.78 -12.62 8.50
N THR A 44 8.54 -12.04 9.44
CA THR A 44 7.98 -11.33 10.59
C THR A 44 7.27 -10.05 10.18
N ASP A 45 6.41 -9.53 11.05
CA ASP A 45 5.70 -8.25 10.84
C ASP A 45 6.67 -7.09 10.58
N GLU A 46 7.83 -7.05 11.25
CA GLU A 46 8.83 -6.02 10.98
C GLU A 46 9.41 -6.15 9.57
N GLY A 47 9.69 -7.37 9.13
CA GLY A 47 10.22 -7.62 7.79
C GLY A 47 9.20 -7.30 6.70
N GLN A 48 7.92 -7.63 6.94
CA GLN A 48 6.82 -7.20 6.09
C GLN A 48 6.77 -5.67 5.95
N VAL A 49 6.87 -4.94 7.06
CA VAL A 49 6.91 -3.47 7.03
C VAL A 49 8.08 -2.94 6.21
N GLN A 50 9.27 -3.58 6.27
CA GLN A 50 10.40 -3.17 5.45
C GLN A 50 10.15 -3.38 3.95
N VAL A 51 9.59 -4.52 3.56
CA VAL A 51 9.22 -4.79 2.16
C VAL A 51 8.20 -3.77 1.67
N LEU A 52 7.14 -3.55 2.44
CA LEU A 52 6.07 -2.63 2.08
C LEU A 52 6.53 -1.17 2.04
N LYS A 53 7.54 -0.77 2.82
CA LYS A 53 8.17 0.55 2.70
C LYS A 53 8.84 0.76 1.35
N VAL A 54 9.45 -0.26 0.76
CA VAL A 54 10.03 -0.17 -0.60
C VAL A 54 8.92 0.05 -1.62
N VAL A 55 7.80 -0.68 -1.51
CA VAL A 55 6.61 -0.47 -2.34
C VAL A 55 6.05 0.94 -2.16
N GLU A 56 5.97 1.42 -0.91
CA GLU A 56 5.52 2.77 -0.60
C GLU A 56 6.43 3.84 -1.25
N ILE A 57 7.75 3.63 -1.27
CA ILE A 57 8.69 4.52 -1.95
C ILE A 57 8.44 4.53 -3.45
N ALA A 58 8.26 3.36 -4.08
CA ALA A 58 7.93 3.28 -5.50
C ALA A 58 6.65 4.06 -5.85
N LEU A 59 5.61 3.97 -5.00
CA LEU A 59 4.39 4.76 -5.15
C LEU A 59 4.61 6.26 -4.95
N LYS A 60 5.53 6.67 -4.06
CA LYS A 60 5.88 8.09 -3.86
C LYS A 60 6.54 8.68 -5.10
N VAL A 61 7.51 7.96 -5.68
CA VAL A 61 8.33 8.48 -6.79
C VAL A 61 7.65 8.31 -8.15
N SER A 62 6.80 7.30 -8.31
CA SER A 62 6.04 7.06 -9.55
C SER A 62 4.68 6.44 -9.24
N PRO A 63 3.64 7.25 -8.92
CA PRO A 63 2.36 6.74 -8.43
C PRO A 63 1.62 5.80 -9.40
N ILE A 64 1.68 6.10 -10.70
CA ILE A 64 0.98 5.30 -11.72
C ILE A 64 1.77 4.02 -12.00
N LEU A 65 3.04 4.15 -12.39
CA LEU A 65 3.87 3.00 -12.75
C LEU A 65 4.13 2.09 -11.54
N GLY A 66 4.41 2.67 -10.37
CA GLY A 66 4.62 1.91 -9.14
C GLY A 66 3.39 1.09 -8.74
N ALA A 67 2.19 1.68 -8.82
CA ALA A 67 0.95 0.95 -8.52
C ALA A 67 0.73 -0.21 -9.50
N HIS A 68 1.00 0.01 -10.78
CA HIS A 68 0.87 -1.01 -11.80
C HIS A 68 1.90 -2.14 -11.61
N MET A 69 3.17 -1.81 -11.40
CA MET A 69 4.24 -2.80 -11.24
C MET A 69 4.08 -3.66 -9.97
N PHE A 70 3.59 -3.06 -8.87
CA PHE A 70 3.35 -3.76 -7.61
C PHE A 70 1.89 -4.22 -7.42
N GLN A 71 1.06 -4.14 -8.46
CA GLN A 71 -0.33 -4.59 -8.43
C GLN A 71 -0.52 -5.98 -7.80
N PRO A 72 0.34 -7.00 -8.04
CA PRO A 72 0.17 -8.32 -7.42
C PRO A 72 0.19 -8.33 -5.88
N LEU A 73 0.79 -7.32 -5.24
CA LEU A 73 0.88 -7.20 -3.78
C LEU A 73 -0.32 -6.46 -3.17
N LEU A 74 -0.94 -5.56 -3.92
CA LEU A 74 -1.96 -4.65 -3.39
C LEU A 74 -3.23 -5.34 -2.89
N PRO A 75 -3.71 -6.45 -3.49
CA PRO A 75 -4.82 -7.22 -2.91
C PRO A 75 -4.53 -7.76 -1.51
N ALA A 76 -3.29 -8.17 -1.21
CA ALA A 76 -2.94 -8.66 0.12
C ALA A 76 -2.95 -7.51 1.15
N VAL A 77 -2.42 -6.35 0.77
CA VAL A 77 -2.51 -5.11 1.57
C VAL A 77 -3.96 -4.72 1.85
N PHE A 78 -4.81 -4.75 0.82
CA PHE A 78 -6.22 -4.42 0.95
C PHE A 78 -6.96 -5.39 1.89
N ARG A 79 -6.73 -6.71 1.73
CA ARG A 79 -7.30 -7.71 2.65
C ARG A 79 -6.83 -7.52 4.08
N GLY A 80 -5.55 -7.21 4.29
CA GLY A 80 -5.02 -6.91 5.62
C GLY A 80 -5.75 -5.76 6.31
N ILE A 81 -6.21 -4.76 5.54
CA ILE A 81 -7.07 -3.69 6.09
C ILE A 81 -8.43 -4.28 6.45
N VAL A 82 -9.16 -4.83 5.47
CA VAL A 82 -10.54 -5.32 5.67
C VAL A 82 -10.65 -6.37 6.78
N ASP A 83 -9.68 -7.26 6.86
CA ASP A 83 -9.64 -8.35 7.85
C ASP A 83 -9.13 -7.89 9.23
N GLY A 84 -8.75 -6.61 9.36
CA GLY A 84 -8.40 -5.98 10.62
C GLY A 84 -7.03 -6.40 11.15
N GLU A 85 -5.98 -6.14 10.36
CA GLU A 85 -4.57 -6.32 10.77
C GLU A 85 -4.33 -5.91 12.23
N ARG A 86 -3.78 -6.86 12.99
CA ARG A 86 -3.65 -6.79 14.45
C ARG A 86 -2.46 -5.94 14.86
N TYR A 87 -1.40 -5.92 14.05
CA TYR A 87 -0.18 -5.18 14.35
C TYR A 87 -0.33 -3.73 13.87
N PRO A 88 -0.38 -2.72 14.77
CA PRO A 88 -0.68 -1.34 14.39
C PRO A 88 0.31 -0.75 13.38
N VAL A 89 1.58 -1.16 13.45
CA VAL A 89 2.62 -0.71 12.52
C VAL A 89 2.39 -1.27 11.11
N VAL A 90 1.97 -2.52 10.99
CA VAL A 90 1.64 -3.14 9.70
C VAL A 90 0.36 -2.51 9.14
N MET A 91 -0.69 -2.38 9.96
CA MET A 91 -1.94 -1.71 9.58
C MET A 91 -1.69 -0.28 9.08
N SER A 92 -0.91 0.51 9.82
CA SER A 92 -0.53 1.88 9.41
C SER A 92 0.27 1.89 8.10
N THR A 93 1.01 0.82 7.80
CA THR A 93 1.71 0.63 6.53
C THR A 93 0.74 0.34 5.39
N TYR A 94 -0.23 -0.55 5.61
CA TYR A 94 -1.27 -0.82 4.64
C TYR A 94 -2.11 0.42 4.30
N LEU A 95 -2.59 1.13 5.32
CA LEU A 95 -3.37 2.36 5.17
C LEU A 95 -2.55 3.45 4.46
N GLY A 96 -1.26 3.54 4.74
CA GLY A 96 -0.36 4.46 4.03
C GLY A 96 -0.25 4.14 2.53
N ILE A 97 -0.12 2.87 2.16
CA ILE A 97 -0.10 2.43 0.76
C ILE A 97 -1.44 2.73 0.08
N MET A 98 -2.56 2.31 0.68
CA MET A 98 -3.89 2.54 0.11
C MET A 98 -4.23 4.03 0.02
N GLY A 99 -3.81 4.84 1.00
CA GLY A 99 -3.98 6.30 0.97
C GLY A 99 -3.27 6.95 -0.21
N ARG A 100 -2.07 6.48 -0.56
CA ARG A 100 -1.35 6.97 -1.75
C ARG A 100 -2.03 6.54 -3.04
N VAL A 101 -2.42 5.27 -3.13
CA VAL A 101 -3.12 4.75 -4.31
C VAL A 101 -4.43 5.52 -4.52
N LEU A 102 -5.23 5.73 -3.47
CA LEU A 102 -6.46 6.50 -3.52
C LEU A 102 -6.24 7.95 -3.98
N LEU A 103 -5.30 8.66 -3.36
CA LEU A 103 -5.07 10.09 -3.62
C LEU A 103 -4.38 10.36 -4.96
N GLN A 104 -3.51 9.47 -5.42
CA GLN A 104 -2.63 9.72 -6.56
C GLN A 104 -3.00 8.90 -7.80
N ASN A 105 -3.81 7.85 -7.65
CA ASN A 105 -4.23 6.96 -8.72
C ASN A 105 -5.64 6.37 -8.44
N SER A 106 -6.63 7.26 -8.31
CA SER A 106 -7.99 6.91 -7.93
C SER A 106 -8.67 5.92 -8.89
N SER A 107 -8.33 5.96 -10.19
CA SER A 107 -8.84 4.99 -11.17
C SER A 107 -8.36 3.57 -10.85
N PHE A 108 -7.07 3.40 -10.53
CA PHE A 108 -6.53 2.13 -10.08
C PHE A 108 -7.17 1.69 -8.77
N PHE A 109 -7.36 2.60 -7.81
CA PHE A 109 -8.05 2.29 -6.55
C PHE A 109 -9.46 1.72 -6.79
N SER A 110 -10.26 2.37 -7.65
CA SER A 110 -11.60 1.91 -8.00
C SER A 110 -11.59 0.53 -8.68
N SER A 111 -10.64 0.28 -9.58
CA SER A 111 -10.46 -1.05 -10.19
C SER A 111 -10.10 -2.11 -9.16
N LEU A 112 -9.18 -1.81 -8.23
CA LEU A 112 -8.80 -2.73 -7.15
C LEU A 112 -9.99 -3.02 -6.24
N LEU A 113 -10.73 -1.98 -5.83
CA LEU A 113 -11.93 -2.12 -5.00
C LEU A 113 -12.99 -3.00 -5.68
N THR A 114 -13.20 -2.81 -6.99
CA THR A 114 -14.13 -3.63 -7.79
C THR A 114 -13.70 -5.09 -7.83
N GLN A 115 -12.40 -5.35 -8.06
CA GLN A 115 -11.85 -6.69 -8.03
C GLN A 115 -12.05 -7.34 -6.65
N MET A 116 -11.74 -6.63 -5.58
CA MET A 116 -11.86 -7.12 -4.21
C MET A 116 -13.31 -7.40 -3.81
N ALA A 117 -14.27 -6.59 -4.28
CA ALA A 117 -15.69 -6.80 -4.08
C ALA A 117 -16.17 -8.08 -4.78
N SER A 118 -15.72 -8.31 -6.02
CA SER A 118 -15.98 -9.54 -6.77
C SER A 118 -15.40 -10.77 -6.06
N ASP A 119 -14.14 -10.71 -5.61
CA ASP A 119 -13.47 -11.81 -4.91
C ASP A 119 -14.19 -12.20 -3.61
N ARG A 120 -14.82 -11.23 -2.92
CA ARG A 120 -15.59 -11.45 -1.69
C ARG A 120 -17.09 -11.70 -1.93
N SER A 121 -17.56 -11.67 -3.17
CA SER A 121 -19.00 -11.74 -3.50
C SER A 121 -19.85 -10.70 -2.75
N GLN A 122 -19.31 -9.49 -2.59
CA GLN A 122 -19.96 -8.36 -1.89
C GLN A 122 -20.22 -7.21 -2.85
N LYS A 123 -21.17 -6.33 -2.52
CA LYS A 123 -21.34 -5.09 -3.29
C LYS A 123 -20.16 -4.16 -3.04
N MET A 124 -19.80 -3.39 -4.07
CA MET A 124 -18.69 -2.42 -3.99
C MET A 124 -18.89 -1.44 -2.83
N ASP A 125 -20.10 -0.90 -2.67
CA ASP A 125 -20.41 0.09 -1.63
C ASP A 125 -20.29 -0.50 -0.22
N GLU A 126 -20.69 -1.77 -0.04
CA GLU A 126 -20.59 -2.47 1.25
C GLU A 126 -19.13 -2.69 1.63
N LEU A 127 -18.31 -3.19 0.69
CA LEU A 127 -16.89 -3.37 0.92
C LEU A 127 -16.19 -2.03 1.17
N PHE A 128 -16.52 -1.00 0.40
CA PHE A 128 -15.95 0.32 0.56
C PHE A 128 -16.29 0.93 1.93
N GLY A 129 -17.54 0.79 2.38
CA GLY A 129 -17.96 1.18 3.73
C GLY A 129 -17.12 0.49 4.81
N SER A 130 -16.90 -0.82 4.69
CA SER A 130 -16.06 -1.57 5.66
C SER A 130 -14.60 -1.10 5.68
N VAL A 131 -14.04 -0.70 4.54
CA VAL A 131 -12.68 -0.15 4.45
C VAL A 131 -12.60 1.19 5.18
N ILE A 132 -13.58 2.08 4.95
CA ILE A 132 -13.63 3.39 5.62
C ILE A 132 -13.79 3.21 7.12
N GLU A 133 -14.72 2.35 7.56
CA GLU A 133 -14.95 2.07 8.98
C GLU A 133 -13.68 1.59 9.67
N MET A 134 -13.00 0.60 9.08
CA MET A 134 -11.73 0.10 9.61
C MET A 134 -10.63 1.18 9.62
N TRP A 135 -10.55 2.00 8.58
CA TRP A 135 -9.56 3.07 8.48
C TRP A 135 -9.75 4.10 9.60
N VAL A 136 -11.01 4.50 9.84
CA VAL A 136 -11.37 5.44 10.91
C VAL A 136 -11.09 4.83 12.28
N ASP A 137 -11.48 3.57 12.53
CA ASP A 137 -11.25 2.87 13.80
C ASP A 137 -9.75 2.71 14.12
N ARG A 138 -8.89 2.62 13.09
CA ARG A 138 -7.44 2.52 13.26
C ARG A 138 -6.72 3.87 13.26
N MET A 139 -7.42 4.98 13.05
CA MET A 139 -6.82 6.31 12.89
C MET A 139 -6.05 6.77 14.12
N ASP A 140 -6.58 6.53 15.32
CA ASP A 140 -5.95 6.91 16.59
C ASP A 140 -4.68 6.09 16.88
N ASN A 141 -4.55 4.91 16.27
CA ASN A 141 -3.37 4.06 16.40
C ASN A 141 -2.20 4.51 15.50
N ILE A 142 -2.41 5.50 14.61
CA ILE A 142 -1.36 6.04 13.73
C ILE A 142 -0.59 7.14 14.47
N THR A 143 0.53 6.75 15.08
CA THR A 143 1.37 7.65 15.89
C THR A 143 2.26 8.58 15.05
N GLN A 144 2.61 8.19 13.82
CA GLN A 144 3.48 8.98 12.95
C GLN A 144 2.70 10.15 12.30
N PRO A 145 3.10 11.42 12.52
CA PRO A 145 2.34 12.58 12.02
C PRO A 145 2.12 12.58 10.51
N GLU A 146 3.14 12.20 9.73
CA GLU A 146 3.05 12.15 8.27
C GLU A 146 2.03 11.11 7.78
N ARG A 147 2.00 9.93 8.41
CA ARG A 147 1.04 8.85 8.07
C ARG A 147 -0.38 9.23 8.46
N ARG A 148 -0.54 9.88 9.61
CA ARG A 148 -1.82 10.40 10.07
C ARG A 148 -2.35 11.46 9.12
N LYS A 149 -1.51 12.42 8.72
CA LYS A 149 -1.86 13.44 7.70
C LYS A 149 -2.28 12.80 6.37
N LEU A 150 -1.53 11.83 5.87
CA LEU A 150 -1.86 11.12 4.65
C LEU A 150 -3.23 10.42 4.74
N SER A 151 -3.49 9.72 5.85
CA SER A 151 -4.78 9.06 6.09
C SER A 151 -5.93 10.05 6.18
N SER A 152 -5.74 11.18 6.86
CA SER A 152 -6.74 12.25 6.91
C SER A 152 -7.05 12.79 5.52
N LEU A 153 -6.02 13.08 4.70
CA LEU A 153 -6.22 13.56 3.33
C LEU A 153 -6.96 12.54 2.46
N ALA A 154 -6.60 11.26 2.59
CA ALA A 154 -7.25 10.17 1.89
C ALA A 154 -8.74 10.09 2.24
N LEU A 155 -9.09 10.09 3.53
CA LEU A 155 -10.49 10.08 3.97
C LEU A 155 -11.25 11.34 3.56
N LEU A 156 -10.63 12.52 3.66
CA LEU A 156 -11.25 13.78 3.22
C LEU A 156 -11.53 13.79 1.71
N SER A 157 -10.66 13.17 0.90
CA SER A 157 -10.86 13.08 -0.56
C SER A 157 -12.09 12.25 -0.97
N LEU A 158 -12.62 11.45 -0.05
CA LEU A 158 -13.82 10.64 -0.26
C LEU A 158 -15.10 11.37 0.12
N LEU A 159 -14.99 12.48 0.86
CA LEU A 159 -16.16 13.28 1.21
C LEU A 159 -16.65 14.01 -0.04
N PRO A 160 -17.97 14.09 -0.26
CA PRO A 160 -18.52 14.88 -1.34
C PRO A 160 -18.05 16.33 -1.15
N SER A 161 -17.28 16.83 -2.10
CA SER A 161 -16.98 18.25 -2.20
C SER A 161 -18.29 18.94 -2.57
N ASP A 162 -18.99 19.50 -1.60
CA ASP A 162 -20.16 20.34 -1.79
C ASP A 162 -19.72 21.68 -2.45
N ASN A 163 -19.23 21.59 -3.69
CA ASN A 163 -19.04 22.73 -4.59
C ASN A 163 -20.22 22.70 -5.56
N ARG A 164 -21.36 23.21 -5.09
CA ARG A 164 -22.42 23.72 -5.97
C ARG A 164 -22.10 25.16 -6.37
#